data_AF-A0A1D2TK36-F1
#
_entry.id   AF-A0A1D2TK36-F1
#
_cell.length_a   1.000
_cell.length_b   1.000
_cell.length_c   1.000
_cell.angle_alpha   90.00
_cell.angle_beta   90.00
_cell.angle_gamma   90.00
#
_symmetry.space_group_name_H-M   'P 1'
#
loop_
_entity.id
_entity.type
_entity.pdbx_description
1 polymer ?
#
loop_
_entity_poly.entity_id
_entity_poly.type
_entity_poly.pdbx_seq_one_letter_code
_entity_poly.pdbx_strand_id
1 'polypeptide(L)' 'MNTNMYRLDRTAFKAQTFEEAEKSHAAYYKTLTWQEQLRIAHYLNSIAFNFPLDNPPRMDKTAFKARKIR' A
#
# COMPACT_ATOMS: atom_id res chain seq x y z
N MET A 1 -4.88 -1.28 14.87
CA MET A 1 -4.44 -0.23 13.90
C MET A 1 -5.67 0.22 13.14
N ASN A 2 -6.01 1.51 13.14
CA ASN A 2 -7.23 1.99 12.50
C ASN A 2 -7.08 1.94 10.97
N THR A 3 -7.76 0.99 10.31
CA THR A 3 -7.67 0.71 8.86
C THR A 3 -8.27 1.83 7.99
N ASN A 4 -9.05 2.73 8.59
CA ASN A 4 -9.78 3.78 7.89
C ASN A 4 -8.89 4.88 7.29
N MET A 5 -7.63 5.03 7.71
CA MET A 5 -6.79 6.16 7.27
C MET A 5 -6.33 6.05 5.80
N TYR A 6 -6.31 4.84 5.23
CA TYR A 6 -5.87 4.59 3.85
C TYR A 6 -7.00 4.13 2.92
N ARG A 7 -8.21 3.97 3.47
CA ARG A 7 -9.36 3.58 2.68
C ARG A 7 -9.80 4.77 1.83
N LEU A 8 -9.89 4.54 0.51
CA LEU A 8 -10.40 5.55 -0.40
C LEU A 8 -11.84 5.91 -0.01
N ASP A 9 -12.08 7.19 0.23
CA ASP A 9 -13.43 7.72 0.38
C ASP A 9 -14.13 7.70 -1.00
N ARG A 10 -15.19 6.90 -1.10
CA ARG A 10 -15.99 6.72 -2.32
C ARG A 10 -17.19 7.67 -2.39
N THR A 11 -17.41 8.47 -1.36
CA THR A 11 -18.52 9.43 -1.26
C THR A 11 -18.13 10.82 -1.75
N ALA A 12 -16.83 11.15 -1.70
CA ALA A 12 -16.29 12.36 -2.26
C ALA A 12 -16.08 12.22 -3.78
N PHE A 13 -16.96 12.81 -4.57
CA PHE A 13 -16.77 12.93 -6.02
C PHE A 13 -15.93 14.16 -6.35
N LYS A 14 -14.85 13.96 -7.11
CA LYS A 14 -14.03 15.04 -7.65
C LYS A 14 -14.06 14.96 -9.18
N ALA A 15 -14.72 15.93 -9.82
CA ALA A 15 -14.69 16.07 -11.26
C ALA A 15 -13.28 16.52 -11.70
N GLN A 16 -12.49 15.59 -12.23
CA GLN A 16 -11.15 15.85 -12.75
C GLN A 16 -10.88 14.92 -13.94
N THR A 17 -10.04 15.37 -14.87
CA THR A 17 -9.55 14.53 -15.98
C THR A 17 -8.55 13.49 -15.49
N PHE A 18 -8.30 12.47 -16.31
CA PHE A 18 -7.29 11.44 -15.99
C PHE A 18 -5.91 12.05 -15.75
N GLU A 19 -5.49 12.99 -16.60
CA GLU A 19 -4.17 13.63 -16.53
C GLU A 19 -4.02 14.49 -15.25
N GLU A 20 -5.09 15.18 -14.84
CA GLU A 20 -5.13 15.92 -13.57
C GLU A 20 -5.07 14.99 -12.36
N ALA A 21 -5.77 13.87 -12.41
CA ALA A 21 -5.72 12.84 -11.38
C ALA A 21 -4.30 12.30 -11.24
N GLU A 22 -3.68 11.87 -12.35
CA GLU A 22 -2.32 11.33 -12.37
C GLU A 22 -1.31 12.31 -11.75
N LYS A 23 -1.30 13.56 -12.20
CA LYS A 23 -0.40 14.61 -11.68
C LYS A 23 -0.60 14.84 -10.19
N SER A 24 -1.86 14.93 -9.74
CA SER A 24 -2.18 15.21 -8.32
C SER A 24 -1.80 14.04 -7.41
N HIS A 25 -2.02 12.80 -7.83
CA HIS A 25 -1.62 11.61 -7.08
C HIS A 25 -0.09 11.50 -7.02
N ALA A 26 0.61 11.67 -8.14
CA ALA A 26 2.07 11.63 -8.17
C ALA A 26 2.69 12.68 -7.24
N ALA A 27 2.14 13.89 -7.20
CA ALA A 27 2.58 14.95 -6.29
C ALA A 27 2.35 14.57 -4.82
N TYR A 28 1.18 14.01 -4.49
CA TYR A 28 0.86 13.56 -3.13
C TYR A 28 1.79 12.44 -2.65
N TYR A 29 2.01 11.39 -3.44
CA TYR A 29 2.88 10.28 -3.01
C TYR A 29 4.33 10.71 -2.79
N LYS A 30 4.81 11.76 -3.48
CA LYS A 30 6.15 12.33 -3.29
C LYS A 30 6.32 13.05 -1.97
N THR A 31 5.25 13.55 -1.34
CA THR A 31 5.35 14.22 -0.03
C THR A 31 5.35 13.23 1.14
N LEU A 32 5.00 11.98 0.89
CA LEU A 32 4.92 10.94 1.92
C LEU A 32 6.30 10.41 2.30
N THR A 33 6.43 10.05 3.58
CA THR A 33 7.57 9.26 4.07
C THR A 33 7.51 7.84 3.52
N TRP A 34 8.66 7.15 3.47
CA TRP A 34 8.72 5.77 3.03
C TRP A 34 7.85 4.84 3.90
N GLN A 35 7.71 5.14 5.20
CA GLN A 35 6.84 4.38 6.11
C GLN A 35 5.37 4.51 5.71
N GLU A 36 4.92 5.70 5.34
CA GLU A 36 3.54 5.94 4.88
C GLU A 36 3.29 5.26 3.53
N GLN A 37 4.24 5.35 2.60
CA GLN A 37 4.17 4.65 1.32
C GLN A 37 4.05 3.13 1.52
N LEU A 38 4.84 2.54 2.42
CA LEU A 38 4.74 1.11 2.74
C LEU A 38 3.39 0.73 3.35
N ARG A 39 2.79 1.59 4.18
CA ARG A 39 1.46 1.34 4.74
C ARG A 39 0.38 1.36 3.67
N ILE A 40 0.46 2.30 2.71
CA ILE A 40 -0.46 2.35 1.56
C ILE A 40 -0.29 1.10 0.70
N ALA A 41 0.95 0.73 0.37
CA ALA A 41 1.24 -0.49 -0.39
C ALA A 41 0.71 -1.75 0.32
N HIS A 42 0.89 -1.84 1.64
CA HIS A 42 0.35 -2.93 2.45
C HIS A 42 -1.19 -3.00 2.40
N TYR A 43 -1.86 -1.84 2.48
CA TYR A 43 -3.31 -1.76 2.32
C TYR A 43 -3.78 -2.22 0.93
N LEU A 44 -3.14 -1.74 -0.14
CA LEU A 44 -3.48 -2.16 -1.51
C LEU A 44 -3.27 -3.67 -1.70
N ASN A 45 -2.18 -4.22 -1.16
CA ASN A 45 -1.93 -5.66 -1.19
C ASN A 45 -3.00 -6.45 -0.43
N SER A 46 -3.48 -5.94 0.72
CA SER A 46 -4.54 -6.61 1.49
C SER A 46 -5.84 -6.74 0.70
N ILE A 47 -6.16 -5.75 -0.14
CA ILE A 47 -7.30 -5.80 -1.05
C ILE A 47 -7.03 -6.79 -2.19
N ALA A 48 -5.87 -6.68 -2.84
CA ALA A 48 -5.53 -7.49 -4.01
C ALA A 48 -5.47 -9.00 -3.70
N PHE A 49 -4.95 -9.36 -2.52
CA PHE A 49 -4.78 -10.75 -2.09
C PHE A 49 -5.77 -11.18 -1.01
N ASN A 50 -6.76 -10.33 -0.71
CA ASN A 50 -7.86 -10.59 0.22
C ASN A 50 -7.42 -11.16 1.58
N PHE A 51 -6.53 -10.44 2.28
CA PHE A 51 -6.10 -10.81 3.63
C PHE A 51 -6.41 -9.72 4.66
N PRO A 52 -6.58 -10.06 5.95
CA PRO A 52 -6.78 -9.08 7.01
C PRO A 52 -5.54 -8.22 7.22
N LEU A 53 -5.67 -6.89 7.21
CA LEU A 53 -4.54 -5.95 7.34
C LEU A 53 -3.81 -6.07 8.70
N ASP A 54 -4.53 -6.48 9.74
CA ASP A 54 -4.02 -6.70 11.09
C ASP A 54 -3.40 -8.09 11.27
N ASN A 55 -3.73 -9.03 10.40
CA ASN A 55 -3.21 -10.40 10.42
C ASN A 55 -2.79 -10.86 9.01
N PRO A 56 -1.70 -10.27 8.46
CA PRO A 56 -1.23 -10.63 7.13
C PRO A 56 -0.66 -12.08 7.10
N PRO A 57 -0.67 -12.73 5.93
CA PRO A 57 -0.07 -14.05 5.77
C PRO A 57 1.42 -14.02 6.14
N ARG A 58 1.89 -15.06 6.83
CA ARG A 58 3.30 -15.16 7.20
C ARG A 58 4.14 -15.41 5.96
N MET A 59 5.17 -14.57 5.78
CA MET A 59 6.16 -14.77 4.73
C MET A 59 6.90 -16.09 4.93
N ASP A 60 6.97 -16.90 3.88
CA ASP A 60 7.84 -18.06 3.83
C ASP A 60 9.31 -17.59 3.69
N LYS A 61 10.13 -17.93 4.69
CA LYS A 61 11.57 -17.58 4.75
C LYS A 61 12.47 -18.72 4.28
N THR A 62 11.90 -19.81 3.78
CA THR A 62 12.65 -20.98 3.30
C THR A 62 13.16 -20.78 1.88
N ALA A 63 12.39 -20.12 1.01
CA ALA A 63 12.85 -19.63 -0.28
C ALA A 63 13.94 -18.57 -0.10
N PHE A 64 15.04 -18.66 -0.87
CA PHE A 64 16.19 -17.74 -0.84
C PHE A 64 17.06 -17.75 0.43
N LYS A 65 17.00 -18.81 1.23
CA LYS A 65 17.95 -19.00 2.34
C LYS A 65 19.37 -19.20 1.78
N ALA A 66 20.21 -18.16 1.89
CA ALA A 66 21.64 -18.28 1.60
C ALA A 66 22.27 -19.25 2.61
N ARG A 67 22.99 -20.26 2.10
CA ARG A 67 23.80 -21.14 2.97
C ARG A 67 24.98 -20.33 3.49
N LYS A 68 25.26 -20.42 4.79
CA LYS A 68 26.50 -19.87 5.35
C LYS A 68 27.67 -20.52 4.65
N ILE A 69 28.50 -19.73 3.97
CA ILE A 69 29.81 -20.19 3.47
C ILE A 69 30.71 -20.29 4.71
N ARG A 70 31.37 -21.44 4.86
CA ARG A 70 32.22 -21.78 6.00
C ARG A 70 33.62 -21.21 5.83
#